data_AF-W0JBS8-F1
#
_entry.id   AF-W0JBS8-F1
#
_cell.length_a   1.000
_cell.length_b   1.000
_cell.length_c   1.000
_cell.angle_alpha   90.00
_cell.angle_beta   90.00
_cell.angle_gamma   90.00
#
_symmetry.space_group_name_H-M   'P 1'
#
loop_
_entity.id
_entity.type
_entity.pdbx_description
1 polymer ?
#
loop_
_entity_poly.entity_id
_entity_poly.type
_entity_poly.pdbx_seq_one_letter_code
_entity_poly.pdbx_strand_id
1 'polypeptide(L)'
;MQWITLTAADLNDYLLAKQMEALRTKALAAGQADPFGPVAVDVVNKVRSYIASNTANRVSATPLAIPPELKIDTCYLIIAPMLGRLGIDLTKDQSEAVARAYSTLIGLRDKKLLVSMPDDPVEPDVQPESAPGFWGSDEKIPL
;
A
#
# COMPACT_ATOMS: atom_id res chain seq x y z
N MET A 1 -15.22 -1.32 -8.21
CA MET A 1 -14.67 0.04 -8.26
C MET A 1 -13.19 -0.09 -8.61
N GLN A 2 -12.72 0.57 -9.67
CA GLN A 2 -11.32 0.41 -10.08
C GLN A 2 -10.41 1.12 -9.09
N TRP A 3 -9.54 0.37 -8.41
CA TRP A 3 -8.48 0.95 -7.59
C TRP A 3 -7.49 1.70 -8.47
N ILE A 4 -6.92 2.78 -7.93
CA ILE A 4 -6.01 3.64 -8.67
C ILE A 4 -4.57 3.16 -8.49
N THR A 5 -3.78 3.21 -9.56
CA THR A 5 -2.33 3.01 -9.49
C THR A 5 -1.67 4.35 -9.28
N LEU A 6 -0.95 4.50 -8.16
CA LEU A 6 -0.35 5.78 -7.80
C LEU A 6 0.90 6.04 -8.65
N THR A 7 0.97 7.24 -9.22
CA THR A 7 2.08 7.67 -10.09
C THR A 7 2.84 8.85 -9.49
N ALA A 8 4.04 9.12 -10.01
CA ALA A 8 4.81 10.29 -9.59
C ALA A 8 4.05 11.61 -9.85
N ALA A 9 3.21 11.63 -10.89
CA ALA A 9 2.42 12.79 -11.26
C ALA A 9 1.39 13.16 -10.17
N ASP A 10 0.84 12.16 -9.48
CA ASP A 10 -0.16 12.39 -8.42
C ASP A 10 0.39 13.15 -7.23
N LEU A 11 1.72 13.13 -6.99
CA LEU A 11 2.33 13.88 -5.89
C LEU A 11 2.49 15.35 -6.20
N ASN A 12 2.59 15.69 -7.50
CA ASN A 12 2.78 17.08 -7.93
C ASN A 12 1.61 17.97 -7.47
N ASP A 13 0.41 17.40 -7.34
CA ASP A 13 -0.79 18.11 -6.91
C ASP A 13 -0.79 18.44 -5.41
N TYR A 14 0.03 17.76 -4.62
CA TYR A 14 0.10 17.90 -3.15
C TYR A 14 1.44 18.47 -2.66
N LEU A 15 2.40 18.66 -3.56
CA LEU A 15 3.69 19.26 -3.28
C LEU A 15 3.64 20.76 -3.58
N LEU A 16 4.31 21.56 -2.74
CA LEU A 16 4.55 22.96 -3.06
C LEU A 16 5.55 23.07 -4.22
N ALA A 17 5.43 24.10 -5.07
CA ALA A 17 6.29 24.29 -6.24
C ALA A 17 7.79 24.15 -5.93
N LYS A 18 8.25 24.70 -4.80
CA LYS A 18 9.64 24.59 -4.32
C LYS A 18 10.07 23.16 -3.97
N GLN A 19 9.16 22.36 -3.43
CA GLN A 19 9.44 20.95 -3.11
C GLN A 19 9.53 20.11 -4.39
N MET A 20 8.68 20.44 -5.37
CA MET A 20 8.74 19.81 -6.69
C MET A 20 10.04 20.13 -7.44
N GLU A 21 10.48 21.40 -7.40
CA GLU A 21 11.78 21.81 -7.95
C GLU A 21 12.93 21.11 -7.24
N ALA A 22 12.90 20.99 -5.91
CA ALA A 22 13.94 20.31 -5.15
C ALA A 22 14.03 18.81 -5.48
N LEU A 23 12.88 18.14 -5.64
CA LEU A 23 12.83 16.74 -6.06
C LEU A 23 13.38 16.55 -7.47
N ARG A 24 13.00 17.40 -8.43
CA ARG A 24 13.55 17.37 -9.80
C ARG A 24 15.06 17.67 -9.81
N THR A 25 15.52 18.61 -8.98
CA THR A 25 16.93 19.01 -8.95
C THR A 25 17.83 17.97 -8.29
N LYS A 26 17.42 17.33 -7.17
CA LYS A 26 18.20 16.23 -6.59
C LYS A 26 18.17 14.98 -7.49
N ALA A 27 17.08 14.72 -8.20
CA ALA A 27 17.04 13.64 -9.21
C ALA A 27 18.00 13.90 -10.38
N LEU A 28 18.46 15.14 -10.60
CA LEU A 28 19.43 15.51 -11.62
C LEU A 28 20.90 15.42 -11.16
N ALA A 29 21.19 15.14 -9.89
CA ALA A 29 22.56 14.84 -9.47
C ALA A 29 23.00 13.52 -10.16
N ALA A 30 23.96 13.62 -11.08
CA ALA A 30 24.30 12.58 -12.05
C ALA A 30 24.46 11.19 -11.43
N GLY A 31 23.62 10.24 -11.88
CA GLY A 31 23.70 8.82 -11.55
C GLY A 31 22.78 8.31 -10.44
N GLN A 32 21.98 9.17 -9.79
CA GLN A 32 20.99 8.70 -8.81
C GLN A 32 19.65 8.35 -9.47
N ALA A 33 19.15 7.14 -9.20
CA ALA A 33 17.80 6.75 -9.61
C ALA A 33 16.74 7.56 -8.86
N ASP A 34 15.58 7.77 -9.50
CA ASP A 34 14.46 8.46 -8.88
C ASP A 34 14.06 7.79 -7.55
N PRO A 35 14.14 8.49 -6.41
CA PRO A 35 13.79 7.92 -5.11
C PRO A 35 12.28 7.65 -4.97
N PHE A 36 11.44 8.19 -5.85
CA PHE A 36 10.00 7.97 -5.81
C PHE A 36 9.63 6.49 -5.94
N GLY A 37 10.18 5.78 -6.92
CA GLY A 37 9.86 4.37 -7.18
C GLY A 37 9.94 3.48 -5.94
N PRO A 38 11.09 3.38 -5.25
CA PRO A 38 11.22 2.54 -4.06
C PRO A 38 10.35 3.03 -2.89
N VAL A 39 10.25 4.35 -2.66
CA VAL A 39 9.44 4.88 -1.54
C VAL A 39 7.94 4.64 -1.76
N ALA A 40 7.46 4.79 -2.99
CA ALA A 40 6.07 4.50 -3.34
C ALA A 40 5.73 3.03 -3.11
N VAL A 41 6.61 2.12 -3.52
CA VAL A 41 6.44 0.68 -3.28
C VAL A 41 6.33 0.39 -1.78
N ASP A 42 7.24 0.91 -0.97
CA ASP A 42 7.25 0.67 0.48
C ASP A 42 5.97 1.20 1.15
N VAL A 43 5.55 2.42 0.82
CA VAL A 43 4.37 3.05 1.42
C VAL A 43 3.08 2.37 0.94
N VAL A 44 2.94 2.07 -0.35
CA VAL A 44 1.74 1.39 -0.85
C VAL A 44 1.64 -0.02 -0.27
N ASN A 45 2.74 -0.75 -0.16
CA ASN A 45 2.76 -2.06 0.51
C ASN A 45 2.32 -1.93 1.97
N LYS A 46 2.79 -0.92 2.69
CA LYS A 46 2.35 -0.63 4.06
C LYS A 46 0.84 -0.39 4.11
N VAL A 47 0.30 0.51 3.28
CA VAL A 47 -1.16 0.79 3.21
C VAL A 47 -1.95 -0.48 2.92
N ARG A 48 -1.50 -1.29 1.95
CA ARG A 48 -2.12 -2.57 1.61
C ARG A 48 -2.11 -3.56 2.77
N SER A 49 -1.04 -3.61 3.57
CA SER A 49 -1.00 -4.43 4.79
C SER A 49 -2.02 -3.98 5.83
N TYR A 50 -2.24 -2.67 6.00
CA TYR A 50 -3.31 -2.17 6.87
C TYR A 50 -4.70 -2.54 6.36
N ILE A 51 -4.93 -2.45 5.04
CA ILE A 51 -6.20 -2.89 4.45
C ILE A 51 -6.41 -4.40 4.67
N ALA A 52 -5.39 -5.22 4.40
CA ALA A 52 -5.44 -6.68 4.56
C ALA A 52 -5.65 -7.12 6.02
N SER A 53 -5.24 -6.30 7.00
CA SER A 53 -5.45 -6.60 8.42
C SER A 53 -6.92 -6.63 8.84
N ASN A 54 -7.79 -5.97 8.07
CA ASN A 54 -9.23 -6.06 8.24
C ASN A 54 -9.82 -7.10 7.29
N THR A 55 -10.26 -8.22 7.84
CA THR A 55 -10.86 -9.36 7.10
C THR A 55 -12.12 -8.99 6.31
N ALA A 56 -12.77 -7.86 6.61
CA ALA A 56 -13.90 -7.36 5.84
C ALA A 56 -13.47 -6.67 4.52
N ASN A 57 -12.21 -6.27 4.40
CA ASN A 57 -11.65 -5.67 3.19
C ASN A 57 -11.01 -6.73 2.30
N ARG A 58 -10.81 -6.38 1.03
CA ARG A 58 -10.02 -7.15 0.06
C ARG A 58 -8.98 -6.25 -0.57
N VAL A 59 -7.80 -6.80 -0.84
CA VAL A 59 -6.72 -6.10 -1.53
C VAL A 59 -6.77 -6.44 -3.00
N SER A 60 -6.53 -5.46 -3.88
CA SER A 60 -6.43 -5.67 -5.32
C SER A 60 -5.22 -6.56 -5.68
N ALA A 61 -5.37 -7.44 -6.67
CA ALA A 61 -4.28 -8.23 -7.23
C ALA A 61 -3.25 -7.36 -7.96
N THR A 62 -3.67 -6.20 -8.48
CA THR A 62 -2.79 -5.25 -9.17
C THR A 62 -1.77 -4.62 -8.20
N PRO A 63 -0.45 -4.71 -8.46
CA PRO A 63 0.58 -4.05 -7.64
C PRO A 63 0.41 -2.53 -7.64
N LEU A 64 0.79 -1.86 -6.55
CA LEU A 64 0.65 -0.41 -6.37
C LEU A 64 -0.77 0.16 -6.44
N ALA A 65 -1.79 -0.69 -6.61
CA ALA A 65 -3.18 -0.27 -6.58
C ALA A 65 -3.62 0.02 -5.14
N ILE A 66 -4.31 1.14 -4.97
CA ILE A 66 -4.94 1.57 -3.71
C ILE A 66 -6.39 2.01 -3.94
N PRO A 67 -7.24 1.97 -2.91
CA PRO A 67 -8.57 2.57 -2.97
C PRO A 67 -8.49 4.08 -3.27
N PRO A 68 -9.39 4.62 -4.11
CA PRO A 68 -9.36 6.04 -4.47
C PRO A 68 -9.53 6.98 -3.25
N GLU A 69 -10.29 6.56 -2.24
CA GLU A 69 -10.45 7.32 -1.00
C GLU A 69 -9.16 7.46 -0.17
N LEU A 70 -8.19 6.55 -0.35
CA LEU A 70 -6.89 6.61 0.32
C LEU A 70 -5.81 7.32 -0.51
N LYS A 71 -6.15 7.87 -1.68
CA LYS A 71 -5.20 8.56 -2.57
C LYS A 71 -4.42 9.65 -1.83
N ILE A 72 -5.16 10.58 -1.22
CA ILE A 72 -4.59 11.76 -0.55
C ILE A 72 -3.70 11.33 0.61
N ASP A 73 -4.21 10.44 1.47
CA ASP A 73 -3.48 9.92 2.62
C ASP A 73 -2.18 9.23 2.20
N THR A 74 -2.24 8.41 1.15
CA THR A 74 -1.07 7.70 0.61
C THR A 74 -0.04 8.67 0.01
N CYS A 75 -0.48 9.71 -0.72
CA CYS A 75 0.41 10.76 -1.22
C CYS A 75 1.18 11.43 -0.08
N TYR A 76 0.51 11.86 1.00
CA TYR A 76 1.21 12.50 2.12
C TYR A 76 2.18 11.55 2.84
N LEU A 77 1.84 10.28 2.97
CA LEU A 77 2.73 9.26 3.54
C LEU A 77 3.98 9.00 2.68
N ILE A 78 3.91 9.22 1.37
CA ILE A 78 5.06 9.17 0.45
C ILE A 78 5.89 10.46 0.53
N ILE A 79 5.24 11.62 0.60
CA ILE A 79 5.90 12.95 0.65
C ILE A 79 6.82 13.05 1.88
N ALA A 80 6.39 12.57 3.04
CA ALA A 80 7.16 12.65 4.28
C ALA A 80 8.58 12.04 4.18
N PRO A 81 8.77 10.75 3.83
CA PRO A 81 10.09 10.19 3.65
C PRO A 81 10.85 10.80 2.46
N MET A 82 10.16 11.25 1.41
CA MET A 82 10.81 11.91 0.27
C MET A 82 11.45 13.25 0.67
N LEU A 83 10.72 14.12 1.37
CA LEU A 83 11.24 15.40 1.86
C LEU A 83 12.32 15.20 2.93
N GLY A 84 12.17 14.20 3.79
CA GLY A 84 13.20 13.82 4.75
C GLY A 84 14.55 13.48 4.09
N ARG A 85 14.54 12.78 2.94
CA ARG A 85 15.75 12.51 2.15
C ARG A 85 16.34 13.77 1.50
N LEU A 86 15.51 14.79 1.29
CA LEU A 86 15.96 16.09 0.80
C LEU A 86 16.53 16.97 1.91
N GLY A 87 16.30 16.63 3.19
CA GLY A 87 16.59 17.52 4.32
C GLY A 87 15.61 18.71 4.37
N ILE A 88 14.42 18.55 3.79
CA ILE A 88 13.36 19.55 3.80
C ILE A 88 12.36 19.15 4.87
N ASP A 89 12.10 20.06 5.80
CA ASP A 89 11.09 19.86 6.81
C ASP A 89 9.69 19.88 6.20
N LEU A 90 8.80 19.06 6.75
CA LEU A 90 7.38 19.10 6.44
C LEU A 90 6.78 20.43 6.93
N THR A 91 5.89 21.01 6.13
CA THR A 91 5.07 22.12 6.64
C THR A 91 4.13 21.61 7.74
N LYS A 92 3.59 22.54 8.55
CA LYS A 92 2.60 22.18 9.57
C LYS A 92 1.41 21.42 8.96
N ASP A 93 0.87 21.92 7.84
CA ASP A 93 -0.25 21.29 7.15
C ASP A 93 0.09 19.88 6.63
N GLN A 94 1.31 19.70 6.12
CA GLN A 94 1.79 18.39 5.67
C GLN A 94 1.97 17.41 6.84
N SER A 95 2.50 17.88 7.97
CA SER A 95 2.65 17.07 9.19
C SER A 95 1.29 16.64 9.75
N GLU A 96 0.32 17.56 9.78
CA GLU A 96 -1.05 17.27 10.21
C GLU A 96 -1.75 16.29 9.25
N ALA A 97 -1.55 16.43 7.94
CA ALA A 97 -2.07 15.51 6.94
C ALA A 97 -1.46 14.10 7.09
N VAL A 98 -0.15 14.00 7.35
CA VAL A 98 0.53 12.72 7.64
C VAL A 98 -0.03 12.07 8.92
N ALA A 99 -0.23 12.85 9.98
CA ALA A 99 -0.81 12.35 11.22
C ALA A 99 -2.25 11.84 11.01
N ARG A 100 -3.05 12.56 10.22
CA ARG A 100 -4.41 12.16 9.83
C ARG A 100 -4.39 10.86 9.01
N ALA A 101 -3.51 10.75 8.03
CA ALA A 101 -3.34 9.55 7.23
C ALA A 101 -3.01 8.33 8.11
N TYR A 102 -2.12 8.47 9.09
CA TYR A 102 -1.85 7.41 10.06
C TYR A 102 -3.07 7.03 10.89
N SER A 103 -3.88 8.01 11.32
CA SER A 103 -5.14 7.75 12.01
C SER A 103 -6.12 6.96 11.14
N THR A 104 -6.24 7.30 9.84
CA THR A 104 -7.05 6.53 8.88
C THR A 104 -6.58 5.08 8.80
N LEU A 105 -5.26 4.84 8.67
CA LEU A 105 -4.69 3.48 8.60
C LEU A 105 -4.94 2.68 9.89
N ILE A 106 -4.85 3.32 11.05
CA ILE A 106 -5.19 2.70 12.33
C ILE A 106 -6.70 2.35 12.36
N GLY A 107 -7.57 3.23 11.87
CA GLY A 107 -9.01 2.99 11.77
C GLY A 107 -9.37 1.80 10.87
N LEU A 108 -8.62 1.61 9.77
CA LEU A 108 -8.75 0.41 8.91
C LEU A 108 -8.42 -0.86 9.70
N ARG A 109 -7.28 -0.87 10.39
CA ARG A 109 -6.83 -2.01 11.20
C ARG A 109 -7.80 -2.34 12.33
N ASP A 110 -8.30 -1.31 13.00
CA ASP A 110 -9.24 -1.44 14.13
C ASP A 110 -10.67 -1.80 13.66
N LYS A 111 -10.86 -2.09 12.36
CA LYS A 111 -12.14 -2.45 11.72
C LYS A 111 -13.23 -1.38 11.84
N LYS A 112 -12.83 -0.12 12.04
CA LYS A 112 -13.73 1.04 12.13
C LYS A 112 -14.01 1.67 10.77
N LEU A 113 -13.18 1.37 9.78
CA LEU A 113 -13.29 1.91 8.43
C LEU A 113 -13.21 0.77 7.40
N LEU A 114 -14.09 0.85 6.39
CA LEU A 114 -14.12 -0.05 5.25
C LEU A 114 -13.67 0.71 4.01
N VAL A 115 -13.01 0.02 3.10
CA VAL A 115 -12.60 0.58 1.80
C VAL A 115 -13.46 0.03 0.67
N SER A 116 -13.48 0.76 -0.42
CA SER A 116 -14.08 0.34 -1.69
C SER A 116 -13.48 -0.99 -2.14
N MET A 117 -14.33 -1.95 -2.48
CA MET A 117 -13.88 -3.25 -2.98
C MET A 117 -13.28 -3.10 -4.38
N PRO A 118 -12.08 -3.66 -4.64
CA PRO A 118 -11.47 -3.63 -5.96
C PRO A 118 -12.26 -4.49 -6.95
N ASP A 119 -12.12 -4.21 -8.24
CA ASP A 119 -12.68 -5.06 -9.31
C ASP A 119 -11.88 -6.37 -9.50
N ASP A 120 -10.67 -6.44 -8.95
CA ASP A 120 -9.74 -7.57 -9.00
C ASP A 120 -9.26 -7.99 -7.59
N PRO A 121 -10.17 -8.40 -6.67
CA PRO A 121 -9.77 -8.79 -5.33
C PRO A 121 -8.85 -10.03 -5.37
N VAL A 122 -7.80 -10.03 -4.55
CA VAL A 122 -7.04 -11.25 -4.25
C VAL A 122 -7.97 -12.21 -3.51
N GLU A 123 -8.24 -13.35 -4.13
CA GLU A 123 -8.96 -14.44 -3.48
C GLU A 123 -8.11 -14.99 -2.33
N PRO A 124 -8.70 -15.24 -1.14
CA PRO A 124 -7.98 -15.88 -0.07
C PRO A 124 -7.60 -17.30 -0.51
N ASP A 125 -6.33 -17.68 -0.34
CA ASP A 125 -5.88 -19.06 -0.47
C ASP A 125 -6.63 -19.92 0.56
N VAL A 126 -7.73 -20.53 0.15
CA VAL A 126 -8.35 -21.61 0.90
C VAL A 126 -7.45 -22.82 0.72
N GLN A 127 -6.63 -23.13 1.74
CA GLN A 127 -5.94 -24.42 1.76
C GLN A 127 -7.00 -25.51 1.60
N PRO A 128 -6.90 -26.41 0.59
CA PRO A 128 -7.80 -27.54 0.52
C PRO A 128 -7.58 -28.36 1.79
N GLU A 129 -8.66 -28.55 2.55
CA GLU A 129 -8.69 -29.43 3.70
C GLU A 129 -8.10 -30.78 3.27
N SER A 130 -6.94 -31.13 3.84
CA SER A 130 -6.30 -32.41 3.57
C SER A 130 -7.29 -33.50 3.98
N ALA A 131 -7.86 -34.18 2.99
CA ALA A 131 -8.82 -35.26 3.21
C ALA A 131 -8.23 -36.25 4.25
N PRO A 132 -9.00 -36.66 5.27
CA PRO A 132 -8.49 -37.59 6.28
C PRO A 132 -8.07 -38.88 5.56
N GLY A 133 -6.78 -39.22 5.69
CA GLY A 133 -6.21 -40.43 5.11
C GLY A 133 -7.03 -41.64 5.54
N PHE A 134 -7.63 -42.30 4.55
CA PHE A 134 -8.36 -43.54 4.73
C PHE A 134 -7.37 -44.64 5.14
N TRP A 135 -7.20 -44.80 6.45
CA TRP A 135 -6.56 -45.97 7.06
C TRP A 135 -7.50 -47.18 6.90
N GLY A 136 -7.52 -47.76 5.70
CA GLY A 136 -8.23 -48.98 5.37
C GLY A 136 -7.26 -50.15 5.27
N SER A 137 -7.00 -50.80 6.40
CA SER A 137 -6.31 -52.08 6.48
C SER A 137 -7.15 -53.19 5.86
N ASP A 138 -6.75 -53.80 4.73
CA ASP A 138 -6.88 -55.24 4.44
C ASP A 138 -6.28 -55.56 3.07
N GLU A 139 -5.03 -56.01 3.03
CA GLU A 139 -4.51 -56.77 1.88
C GLU A 139 -4.08 -58.14 2.40
N LYS A 140 -5.04 -59.07 2.41
CA LYS A 140 -4.78 -60.49 2.66
C LYS A 140 -3.93 -61.03 1.51
N ILE A 141 -2.66 -61.32 1.82
CA ILE A 141 -1.76 -62.08 0.97
C ILE A 141 -2.31 -63.52 0.89
N PRO A 142 -2.69 -64.05 -0.29
CA PRO A 142 -3.07 -65.45 -0.40
C PRO A 142 -1.82 -66.34 -0.36
N LEU A 143 -1.98 -67.46 0.36
CA LEU A 143 -1.02 -68.55 0.56
C LEU A 143 -0.54 -69.20 -0.75
#